data_AF-A0A0D2Q170-F1
#
_entry.id   AF-A0A0D2Q170-F1
#
_cell.length_a   1.000
_cell.length_b   1.000
_cell.length_c   1.000
_cell.angle_alpha   90.00
_cell.angle_beta   90.00
_cell.angle_gamma   90.00
#
_symmetry.space_group_name_H-M   'P 1'
#
loop_
_entity.id
_entity.type
_entity.pdbx_description
1 polymer ?
#
loop_
_entity_poly.entity_id
_entity_poly.type
_entity_poly.pdbx_seq_one_letter_code
_entity_poly.pdbx_strand_id
1 'polypeptide(L)'
;MVLQNIRVSNGAQHANAENAPPQANSSSSRPKKGLISRVYQDAATRRRTRGMGSTTRTPKYRADQAKRRADSQPRASSVKFNVSPGITVSAIDEASVASSSTQLPKSIPISFPKELNRPMWKDIDRDVLYSIEPELTGMEMPFILDSVAGISDELYKALHTIQVQPARDVLPRTLAVRTTDAHGPLPTHMLAVFGRGTPPPLPDGSARARKIALYPVHSLVLMANCANLTAPPDTLSPPSPPAPGVKEADLTLPIWPVCLPSPMVYPQLASYLYHKNRDQLLKNFLPAPAPANLMRDPAVGRMYAVQLATTYTVQALIRNIITLHGLYQNSCALGIYDDVLWDTMDVMWRVLLTALAIATGDPGQMLTMRPSTQAS
;
A
#
# COMPACT_ATOMS: atom_id res chain seq x y z
N MET A 1 -22.69 -34.92 -62.83
CA MET A 1 -22.52 -33.47 -62.54
C MET A 1 -21.31 -33.35 -61.62
N VAL A 2 -20.09 -33.34 -62.19
CA VAL A 2 -19.32 -32.14 -62.63
C VAL A 2 -18.89 -31.37 -61.37
N LEU A 3 -17.68 -31.49 -60.79
CA LEU A 3 -16.30 -31.53 -61.29
C LEU A 3 -15.93 -30.39 -62.25
N GLN A 4 -15.36 -29.33 -61.69
CA GLN A 4 -14.48 -28.32 -62.31
C GLN A 4 -13.58 -27.77 -61.19
N ASN A 5 -12.32 -27.40 -61.34
CA ASN A 5 -11.36 -27.54 -62.44
C ASN A 5 -9.95 -27.34 -61.86
N ILE A 6 -9.00 -27.93 -62.54
CA ILE A 6 -7.57 -28.00 -62.25
C ILE A 6 -6.87 -26.65 -62.47
N ARG A 7 -5.88 -26.31 -61.63
CA ARG A 7 -4.63 -25.72 -62.13
C ARG A 7 -3.42 -26.09 -61.26
N VAL A 8 -2.62 -26.96 -61.85
CA VAL A 8 -1.23 -27.26 -61.49
C VAL A 8 -0.36 -26.18 -62.14
N SER A 9 0.59 -25.62 -61.40
CA SER A 9 1.79 -25.01 -61.95
C SER A 9 3.00 -25.47 -61.14
N ASN A 10 3.80 -26.33 -61.75
CA ASN A 10 5.14 -26.71 -61.34
C ASN A 10 6.12 -25.55 -61.59
N GLY A 11 7.03 -25.34 -60.65
CA GLY A 11 8.26 -24.54 -60.78
C GLY A 11 9.08 -24.78 -59.52
N ALA A 12 9.86 -25.86 -59.47
CA ALA A 12 11.30 -25.87 -59.76
C ALA A 12 12.16 -25.39 -58.58
N GLN A 13 12.79 -26.38 -57.94
CA GLN A 13 14.17 -26.39 -57.44
C GLN A 13 14.65 -25.19 -56.61
N HIS A 14 14.80 -25.39 -55.30
CA HIS A 14 16.10 -25.19 -54.68
C HIS A 14 16.29 -26.18 -53.51
N ALA A 15 17.34 -26.96 -53.66
CA ALA A 15 17.79 -27.97 -52.72
C ALA A 15 18.58 -27.35 -51.57
N ASN A 16 18.59 -28.06 -50.44
CA ASN A 16 19.66 -28.17 -49.46
C ASN A 16 20.00 -26.93 -48.60
N ALA A 17 19.29 -26.80 -47.47
CA ALA A 17 19.83 -26.12 -46.29
C ALA A 17 19.33 -26.73 -44.95
N GLU A 18 18.93 -28.00 -44.93
CA GLU A 18 18.26 -28.61 -43.76
C GLU A 18 19.15 -29.40 -42.79
N ASN A 19 20.48 -29.31 -42.89
CA ASN A 19 21.39 -29.98 -41.94
C ASN A 19 22.63 -29.14 -41.61
N ALA A 20 22.42 -27.90 -41.16
CA ALA A 20 23.44 -27.23 -40.35
C ALA A 20 23.21 -27.65 -38.89
N PRO A 21 24.21 -28.23 -38.18
CA PRO A 21 24.10 -28.43 -36.74
C PRO A 21 23.84 -27.08 -36.08
N PRO A 22 23.05 -27.01 -34.98
CA PRO A 22 22.84 -25.76 -34.27
C PRO A 22 24.21 -25.19 -33.93
N GLN A 23 24.56 -24.04 -34.52
CA GLN A 23 25.80 -23.37 -34.15
C GLN A 23 25.71 -23.13 -32.65
N ALA A 24 26.68 -23.65 -31.93
CA ALA A 24 26.88 -23.35 -30.53
C ALA A 24 27.09 -21.84 -30.44
N ASN A 25 25.99 -21.11 -30.24
CA ASN A 25 26.02 -19.70 -29.90
C ASN A 25 26.84 -19.65 -28.63
N SER A 26 28.12 -19.30 -28.78
CA SER A 26 28.98 -18.96 -27.67
C SER A 26 28.18 -18.00 -26.81
N SER A 27 27.81 -18.47 -25.63
CA SER A 27 27.07 -17.70 -24.65
C SER A 27 28.03 -16.64 -24.14
N SER A 28 28.25 -15.59 -24.95
CA SER A 28 28.92 -14.39 -24.51
C SER A 28 28.15 -13.94 -23.28
N SER A 29 28.82 -13.94 -22.13
CA SER A 29 28.27 -13.50 -20.85
C SER A 29 27.74 -12.08 -21.03
N ARG A 30 26.46 -11.96 -21.38
CA ARG A 30 25.82 -10.64 -21.44
C ARG A 30 25.98 -10.06 -20.03
N PRO A 31 26.56 -8.86 -19.90
CA PRO A 31 26.68 -8.22 -18.59
C PRO A 31 25.30 -8.22 -17.97
N LYS A 32 25.22 -8.61 -16.68
CA LYS A 32 23.99 -8.66 -15.91
C LYS A 32 23.44 -7.24 -15.84
N LYS A 33 22.67 -6.88 -16.86
CA LYS A 33 21.83 -5.69 -16.93
C LYS A 33 21.02 -5.66 -15.64
N GLY A 34 21.08 -4.54 -14.92
CA GLY A 34 20.38 -4.36 -13.65
C GLY A 34 18.91 -4.75 -13.79
N LEU A 35 18.26 -5.08 -12.66
CA LEU A 35 16.84 -5.45 -12.62
C LEU A 35 16.00 -4.49 -13.50
N ILE A 36 16.29 -3.20 -13.39
CA ILE A 36 15.58 -2.13 -14.10
C ILE A 36 15.87 -2.11 -15.60
N SER A 37 17.05 -2.53 -16.05
CA SER A 37 17.36 -2.61 -17.47
C SER A 37 16.47 -3.63 -18.22
N ARG A 38 16.05 -4.71 -17.56
CA ARG A 38 15.00 -5.60 -18.10
C ARG A 38 13.62 -4.91 -18.11
N VAL A 39 13.33 -4.17 -17.06
CA VAL A 39 12.06 -3.46 -16.87
C VAL A 39 11.89 -2.33 -17.88
N TYR A 40 12.96 -1.65 -18.28
CA TYR A 40 12.88 -0.60 -19.29
C TYR A 40 12.41 -1.13 -20.64
N GLN A 41 12.83 -2.34 -21.02
CA GLN A 41 12.39 -2.97 -22.27
C GLN A 41 10.90 -3.30 -22.22
N ASP A 42 10.43 -3.80 -21.08
CA ASP A 42 9.02 -4.12 -20.85
C ASP A 42 8.13 -2.87 -20.74
N ALA A 43 8.55 -1.87 -19.97
CA ALA A 43 7.81 -0.61 -19.78
C ALA A 43 7.70 0.17 -21.09
N ALA A 44 8.79 0.25 -21.87
CA ALA A 44 8.76 0.85 -23.20
C ALA A 44 7.80 0.10 -24.13
N THR A 45 7.75 -1.24 -24.06
CA THR A 45 6.84 -2.06 -24.87
C THR A 45 5.38 -1.86 -24.43
N ARG A 46 5.09 -1.86 -23.13
CA ARG A 46 3.74 -1.60 -22.58
C ARG A 46 3.21 -0.22 -22.94
N ARG A 47 4.08 0.81 -23.00
CA ARG A 47 3.69 2.15 -23.46
C ARG A 47 3.37 2.20 -24.95
N ARG A 48 4.04 1.39 -25.77
CA ARG A 48 3.72 1.29 -27.21
C ARG A 48 2.40 0.56 -27.44
N THR A 49 2.10 -0.48 -26.66
CA THR A 49 0.85 -1.24 -26.80
C THR A 49 -0.36 -0.54 -26.20
N ARG A 50 -0.17 0.25 -25.13
CA ARG A 50 -1.18 1.17 -24.60
C ARG A 50 -1.14 2.49 -25.40
N GLY A 51 -1.64 2.45 -26.64
CA GLY A 51 -1.81 3.66 -27.45
C GLY A 51 -2.53 4.76 -26.67
N MET A 52 -1.85 5.90 -26.50
CA MET A 52 -2.35 7.27 -26.23
C MET A 52 -3.42 7.53 -25.15
N GLY A 53 -3.88 6.55 -24.36
CA GLY A 53 -4.95 6.74 -23.36
C GLY A 53 -4.47 6.85 -21.90
N SER A 54 -3.22 6.55 -21.61
CA SER A 54 -2.70 6.54 -20.23
C SER A 54 -2.28 7.94 -19.81
N THR A 55 -3.11 8.58 -18.99
CA THR A 55 -2.92 9.79 -18.19
C THR A 55 -1.45 10.15 -17.94
N THR A 56 -0.82 10.86 -18.88
CA THR A 56 0.38 11.61 -18.56
C THR A 56 -0.03 12.67 -17.55
N ARG A 57 0.65 12.69 -16.39
CA ARG A 57 0.53 13.73 -15.36
C ARG A 57 0.97 15.06 -15.96
N THR A 58 0.08 15.66 -16.74
CA THR A 58 0.27 16.89 -17.50
C THR A 58 0.17 18.12 -16.56
N PRO A 59 0.54 19.33 -17.03
CA PRO A 59 0.21 20.57 -16.36
C PRO A 59 -1.26 20.66 -15.92
N LYS A 60 -2.17 19.99 -16.65
CA LYS A 60 -3.57 19.81 -16.30
C LYS A 60 -3.78 19.05 -14.99
N TYR A 61 -3.02 17.99 -14.72
CA TYR A 61 -3.07 17.30 -13.42
C TYR A 61 -2.63 18.22 -12.27
N ARG A 62 -1.56 19.00 -12.48
CA ARG A 62 -1.11 20.00 -11.50
C ARG A 62 -2.17 21.09 -11.28
N ALA A 63 -2.84 21.53 -12.35
CA ALA A 63 -3.93 22.51 -12.30
C ALA A 63 -5.19 21.95 -11.61
N ASP A 64 -5.60 20.72 -11.92
CA ASP A 64 -6.73 20.05 -11.27
C ASP A 64 -6.45 19.81 -9.78
N GLN A 65 -5.21 19.43 -9.43
CA GLN A 65 -4.78 19.35 -8.04
C GLN A 65 -4.81 20.73 -7.37
N ALA A 66 -4.32 21.79 -8.03
CA ALA A 66 -4.39 23.15 -7.50
C ALA A 66 -5.83 23.65 -7.31
N LYS A 67 -6.74 23.31 -8.22
CA LYS A 67 -8.16 23.61 -8.10
C LYS A 67 -8.78 22.87 -6.90
N ARG A 68 -8.49 21.57 -6.78
CA ARG A 68 -8.89 20.80 -5.59
C ARG A 68 -8.37 21.44 -4.32
N ARG A 69 -7.12 21.95 -4.28
CA ARG A 69 -6.55 22.68 -3.12
C ARG A 69 -7.34 23.94 -2.77
N ALA A 70 -7.81 24.69 -3.76
CA ALA A 70 -8.62 25.90 -3.54
C ALA A 70 -10.01 25.55 -2.99
N ASP A 71 -10.63 24.48 -3.51
CA ASP A 71 -11.96 24.03 -3.08
C ASP A 71 -11.94 23.29 -1.73
N SER A 72 -10.79 22.78 -1.30
CA SER A 72 -10.64 21.96 -0.09
C SER A 72 -10.06 22.68 1.13
N GLN A 73 -10.02 24.02 1.15
CA GLN A 73 -9.81 24.74 2.42
C GLN A 73 -10.99 24.46 3.36
N PRO A 74 -10.83 23.63 4.40
CA PRO A 74 -11.97 23.16 5.16
C PRO A 74 -12.33 24.16 6.25
N ARG A 75 -13.61 24.54 6.32
CA ARG A 75 -14.21 24.84 7.62
C ARG A 75 -14.22 23.53 8.40
N ALA A 76 -13.31 23.37 9.37
CA ALA A 76 -13.14 22.14 10.12
C ALA A 76 -14.44 21.75 10.85
N SER A 77 -15.27 20.92 10.22
CA SER A 77 -16.48 20.38 10.80
C SER A 77 -16.22 18.96 11.30
N SER A 78 -16.53 18.71 12.57
CA SER A 78 -16.50 17.37 13.18
C SER A 78 -17.91 16.80 13.31
N VAL A 79 -18.02 15.48 13.31
CA VAL A 79 -19.19 14.74 13.77
C VAL A 79 -18.95 14.34 15.22
N LYS A 80 -19.94 14.51 16.09
CA LYS A 80 -19.90 14.07 17.48
C LYS A 80 -20.89 12.93 17.67
N PHE A 81 -20.45 11.88 18.34
CA PHE A 81 -21.24 10.70 18.67
C PHE A 81 -21.25 10.53 20.18
N ASN A 82 -22.41 10.23 20.75
CA ASN A 82 -22.55 9.90 22.16
C ASN A 82 -22.55 8.38 22.29
N VAL A 83 -21.46 7.81 22.78
CA VAL A 83 -21.29 6.36 22.87
C VAL A 83 -21.47 5.94 24.32
N SER A 84 -22.51 5.15 24.58
CA SER A 84 -22.65 4.48 25.87
C SER A 84 -21.59 3.39 25.96
N PRO A 85 -20.72 3.38 26.98
CA PRO A 85 -19.77 2.29 27.18
C PRO A 85 -20.57 1.01 27.41
N GLY A 86 -20.69 0.21 26.35
CA GLY A 86 -21.37 -1.07 26.42
C GLY A 86 -20.72 -1.94 27.48
N ILE A 87 -21.55 -2.45 28.39
CA ILE A 87 -21.22 -3.52 29.33
C ILE A 87 -20.59 -4.65 28.50
N THR A 88 -19.32 -4.95 28.73
CA THR A 88 -18.67 -6.11 28.14
C THR A 88 -19.47 -7.36 28.53
N VAL A 89 -19.92 -8.14 27.53
CA VAL A 89 -20.80 -9.32 27.67
C VAL A 89 -20.11 -10.51 28.37
N SER A 90 -19.08 -10.26 29.19
CA SER A 90 -18.37 -11.26 29.99
C SER A 90 -18.97 -11.47 31.39
N ALA A 91 -20.15 -10.90 31.66
CA ALA A 91 -20.85 -11.04 32.95
C ALA A 91 -22.32 -11.43 32.72
N ILE A 92 -22.54 -12.64 32.21
CA ILE A 92 -23.80 -13.36 32.34
C ILE A 92 -23.45 -14.68 33.02
N ASP A 93 -23.15 -14.60 34.32
CA ASP A 93 -23.38 -15.74 35.21
C ASP A 93 -23.62 -15.23 36.64
N GLU A 94 -24.64 -15.85 37.24
CA GLU A 94 -25.11 -15.79 38.62
C GLU A 94 -25.86 -14.55 39.14
N ALA A 95 -27.10 -14.84 39.51
CA ALA A 95 -28.09 -13.97 40.12
C ALA A 95 -27.71 -13.56 41.55
N SER A 96 -27.95 -12.29 41.89
CA SER A 96 -28.28 -11.88 43.25
C SER A 96 -29.07 -10.57 43.21
N VAL A 97 -30.30 -10.65 43.72
CA VAL A 97 -31.26 -9.55 43.81
C VAL A 97 -30.82 -8.65 44.95
N ALA A 98 -30.13 -7.55 44.64
CA ALA A 98 -29.89 -6.47 45.58
C ALA A 98 -30.12 -5.10 44.91
N SER A 99 -31.10 -4.38 45.44
CA SER A 99 -31.51 -3.02 45.08
C SER A 99 -30.31 -2.07 45.07
N SER A 100 -29.76 -1.82 43.88
CA SER A 100 -28.65 -0.90 43.66
C SER A 100 -29.12 0.27 42.80
N SER A 101 -28.82 1.47 43.30
CA SER A 101 -29.07 2.77 42.69
C SER A 101 -28.82 2.76 41.17
N THR A 102 -29.87 3.00 40.39
CA THR A 102 -29.86 3.11 38.93
C THR A 102 -29.13 4.37 38.48
N GLN A 103 -27.80 4.36 38.55
CA GLN A 103 -26.99 5.38 37.88
C GLN A 103 -27.15 5.21 36.37
N LEU A 104 -27.76 6.20 35.72
CA LEU A 104 -27.86 6.26 34.27
C LEU A 104 -26.46 6.10 33.64
N PRO A 105 -26.29 5.22 32.64
CA PRO A 105 -25.01 4.98 32.02
C PRO A 105 -24.47 6.29 31.43
N LYS A 106 -23.29 6.72 31.91
CA LYS A 106 -22.62 7.92 31.43
C LYS A 106 -22.17 7.70 29.98
N SER A 107 -22.79 8.44 29.05
CA SER A 107 -22.36 8.45 27.66
C SER A 107 -21.04 9.23 27.49
N ILE A 108 -20.12 8.70 26.69
CA ILE A 108 -18.84 9.33 26.39
C ILE A 108 -18.92 9.97 24.99
N PRO A 109 -18.74 11.29 24.86
CA PRO A 109 -18.73 11.95 23.56
C PRO A 109 -17.44 11.63 22.81
N ILE A 110 -17.55 11.16 21.58
CA ILE A 110 -16.43 10.89 20.66
C ILE A 110 -16.62 11.78 19.43
N SER A 111 -15.56 12.45 18.99
CA SER A 111 -15.62 13.29 17.79
C SER A 111 -14.65 12.81 16.71
N PHE A 112 -15.14 12.75 15.46
CA PHE A 112 -14.35 12.45 14.28
C PHE A 112 -14.45 13.59 13.26
N PRO A 113 -13.41 13.86 12.46
CA PRO A 113 -13.53 14.80 11.36
C PRO A 113 -14.52 14.29 10.30
N LYS A 114 -15.37 15.18 9.76
CA LYS A 114 -16.32 14.80 8.70
C LYS A 114 -15.63 14.29 7.44
N GLU A 115 -14.48 14.89 7.11
CA GLU A 115 -13.67 14.56 5.94
C GLU A 115 -12.20 14.45 6.33
N LEU A 116 -11.44 13.66 5.59
CA LEU A 116 -10.01 13.51 5.77
C LEU A 116 -9.28 14.58 4.95
N ASN A 117 -8.49 15.43 5.62
CA ASN A 117 -7.76 16.49 4.94
C ASN A 117 -6.56 15.93 4.18
N ARG A 118 -6.50 16.15 2.86
CA ARG A 118 -5.33 15.72 2.09
C ARG A 118 -4.11 16.60 2.44
N PRO A 119 -2.91 16.01 2.63
CA PRO A 119 -1.71 16.79 2.95
C PRO A 119 -1.29 17.66 1.76
N MET A 120 -0.54 18.74 2.01
CA MET A 120 -0.05 19.62 0.94
C MET A 120 0.96 18.91 0.04
N TRP A 121 0.60 18.77 -1.25
CA TRP A 121 1.43 18.10 -2.26
C TRP A 121 2.90 18.51 -2.20
N LYS A 122 3.76 17.49 -2.23
CA LYS A 122 5.21 17.59 -2.26
C LYS A 122 5.74 16.71 -3.39
N ASP A 123 6.64 17.27 -4.19
CA ASP A 123 7.37 16.50 -5.20
C ASP A 123 8.26 15.45 -4.53
N ILE A 124 8.47 14.34 -5.25
CA ILE A 124 9.45 13.32 -4.86
C ILE A 124 10.84 13.87 -5.17
N ASP A 125 11.76 13.71 -4.22
CA ASP A 125 13.15 14.08 -4.40
C ASP A 125 13.82 13.15 -5.42
N ARG A 126 14.14 13.71 -6.59
CA ARG A 126 14.75 12.97 -7.70
C ARG A 126 16.19 12.60 -7.40
N ASP A 127 16.91 13.44 -6.67
CA ASP A 127 18.34 13.23 -6.40
C ASP A 127 18.52 12.00 -5.50
N VAL A 128 17.60 11.79 -4.54
CA VAL A 128 17.57 10.58 -3.71
C VAL A 128 17.24 9.32 -4.53
N LEU A 129 16.38 9.43 -5.55
CA LEU A 129 16.11 8.30 -6.44
C LEU A 129 17.34 7.96 -7.30
N TYR A 130 18.04 8.97 -7.81
CA TYR A 130 19.26 8.79 -8.58
C TYR A 130 20.41 8.25 -7.73
N SER A 131 20.48 8.58 -6.44
CA SER A 131 21.49 8.00 -5.54
C SER A 131 21.23 6.53 -5.23
N ILE A 132 19.95 6.12 -5.15
CA ILE A 132 19.56 4.72 -4.96
C ILE A 132 19.83 3.91 -6.24
N GLU A 133 19.51 4.52 -7.39
CA GLU A 133 19.59 3.87 -8.68
C GLU A 133 20.10 4.85 -9.75
N PRO A 134 21.41 4.90 -9.97
CA PRO A 134 22.03 5.82 -10.92
C PRO A 134 21.55 5.65 -12.35
N GLU A 135 21.10 4.44 -12.73
CA GLU A 135 20.54 4.16 -14.06
C GLU A 135 19.28 4.98 -14.37
N LEU A 136 18.61 5.56 -13.36
CA LEU A 136 17.44 6.42 -13.55
C LEU A 136 17.80 7.88 -13.87
N THR A 137 19.08 8.24 -13.81
CA THR A 137 19.54 9.62 -14.04
C THR A 137 19.08 10.12 -15.42
N GLY A 138 18.48 11.32 -15.45
CA GLY A 138 17.96 11.91 -16.68
C GLY A 138 16.61 11.35 -17.15
N MET A 139 16.03 10.38 -16.43
CA MET A 139 14.69 9.88 -16.74
C MET A 139 13.61 10.76 -16.10
N GLU A 140 12.51 10.92 -16.84
CA GLU A 140 11.34 11.64 -16.36
C GLU A 140 10.59 10.86 -15.28
N MET A 141 10.19 11.55 -14.21
CA MET A 141 9.56 10.93 -13.04
C MET A 141 8.34 10.05 -13.39
N PRO A 142 7.43 10.43 -14.31
CA PRO A 142 6.34 9.54 -14.73
C PRO A 142 6.81 8.21 -15.32
N PHE A 143 7.96 8.17 -16.02
CA PHE A 143 8.54 6.93 -16.53
C PHE A 143 9.12 6.07 -15.43
N ILE A 144 9.77 6.67 -14.44
CA ILE A 144 10.27 5.97 -13.25
C ILE A 144 9.10 5.32 -12.51
N LEU A 145 8.03 6.07 -12.23
CA LEU A 145 6.83 5.57 -11.54
C LEU A 145 6.18 4.41 -12.29
N ASP A 146 6.00 4.54 -13.61
CA ASP A 146 5.43 3.46 -14.43
C ASP A 146 6.32 2.21 -14.43
N SER A 147 7.64 2.39 -14.46
CA SER A 147 8.60 1.29 -14.45
C SER A 147 8.57 0.55 -13.11
N VAL A 148 8.59 1.28 -12.00
CA VAL A 148 8.46 0.71 -10.64
C VAL A 148 7.13 -0.05 -10.51
N ALA A 149 6.02 0.56 -10.91
CA ALA A 149 4.71 -0.09 -10.90
C ALA A 149 4.67 -1.37 -11.75
N GLY A 150 5.46 -1.43 -12.83
CA GLY A 150 5.57 -2.61 -13.70
C GLY A 150 6.19 -3.85 -13.02
N ILE A 151 7.01 -3.65 -11.98
CA ILE A 151 7.71 -4.72 -11.25
C ILE A 151 7.31 -4.88 -9.80
N SER A 152 6.51 -3.96 -9.24
CA SER A 152 6.17 -3.99 -7.83
C SER A 152 5.64 -5.34 -7.33
N ASP A 153 4.88 -6.08 -8.14
CA ASP A 153 4.38 -7.40 -7.74
C ASP A 153 5.51 -8.42 -7.53
N GLU A 154 6.53 -8.41 -8.39
CA GLU A 154 7.71 -9.26 -8.25
C GLU A 154 8.53 -8.86 -7.02
N LEU A 155 8.74 -7.55 -6.86
CA LEU A 155 9.42 -7.00 -5.68
C LEU A 155 8.70 -7.38 -4.39
N TYR A 156 7.36 -7.29 -4.35
CA TYR A 156 6.58 -7.62 -3.16
C TYR A 156 6.62 -9.12 -2.82
N LYS A 157 6.58 -9.99 -3.85
CA LYS A 157 6.74 -11.44 -3.66
C LYS A 157 8.09 -11.77 -3.03
N ALA A 158 9.17 -11.12 -3.49
CA ALA A 158 10.50 -11.32 -2.92
C ALA A 158 10.59 -10.92 -1.44
N LEU A 159 9.76 -10.00 -0.94
CA LEU A 159 9.73 -9.70 0.49
C LEU A 159 9.31 -10.90 1.36
N HIS A 160 8.55 -11.84 0.80
CA HIS A 160 8.04 -13.02 1.53
C HIS A 160 9.07 -14.16 1.59
N THR A 161 10.15 -14.09 0.82
CA THR A 161 11.25 -15.07 0.87
C THR A 161 12.22 -14.79 2.02
N ILE A 162 12.07 -13.65 2.69
CA ILE A 162 12.98 -13.15 3.70
C ILE A 162 12.59 -13.66 5.09
N GLN A 163 13.54 -14.31 5.72
CA GLN A 163 13.48 -14.76 7.10
C GLN A 163 14.37 -13.88 7.95
N VAL A 164 13.76 -13.18 8.90
CA VAL A 164 14.44 -12.26 9.80
C VAL A 164 14.85 -13.01 11.06
N GLN A 165 16.13 -12.95 11.41
CA GLN A 165 16.58 -13.41 12.73
C GLN A 165 16.24 -12.34 13.78
N PRO A 166 15.58 -12.70 14.90
CA PRO A 166 15.19 -11.72 15.91
C PRO A 166 16.43 -11.11 16.59
N ALA A 167 16.57 -9.78 16.51
CA ALA A 167 17.57 -9.05 17.28
C ALA A 167 17.19 -9.05 18.77
N ARG A 168 18.18 -9.21 19.65
CA ARG A 168 17.99 -9.12 21.10
C ARG A 168 18.38 -7.72 21.60
N ASP A 169 17.52 -7.16 22.44
CA ASP A 169 17.73 -5.97 23.29
C ASP A 169 17.84 -4.60 22.59
N VAL A 170 18.71 -4.44 21.59
CA VAL A 170 18.98 -3.16 20.93
C VAL A 170 18.80 -3.30 19.41
N LEU A 171 18.16 -2.31 18.78
CA LEU A 171 18.05 -2.26 17.32
C LEU A 171 19.43 -2.01 16.70
N PRO A 172 20.02 -2.98 15.96
CA PRO A 172 21.33 -2.79 15.36
C PRO A 172 21.26 -1.83 14.16
N ARG A 173 22.42 -1.44 13.61
CA ARG A 173 22.48 -0.66 12.36
C ARG A 173 22.25 -1.52 11.12
N THR A 174 22.57 -2.80 11.22
CA THR A 174 22.44 -3.78 10.15
C THR A 174 21.84 -5.07 10.72
N LEU A 175 21.19 -5.87 9.88
CA LEU A 175 20.53 -7.09 10.30
C LEU A 175 20.88 -8.22 9.33
N ALA A 176 21.31 -9.35 9.88
CA ALA A 176 21.45 -10.59 9.14
C ALA A 176 20.07 -11.19 8.89
N VAL A 177 19.75 -11.44 7.63
CA VAL A 177 18.51 -12.09 7.18
C VAL A 177 18.84 -13.21 6.21
N ARG A 178 17.95 -14.19 6.08
CA ARG A 178 18.10 -15.27 5.09
C ARG A 178 17.02 -15.14 4.02
N THR A 179 17.38 -15.29 2.75
CA THR A 179 16.40 -15.42 1.66
C THR A 179 16.33 -16.87 1.19
N THR A 180 15.12 -17.34 0.86
CA THR A 180 14.92 -18.63 0.18
C THR A 180 15.01 -18.54 -1.35
N ASP A 181 15.18 -17.31 -1.87
CA ASP A 181 15.41 -17.03 -3.28
C ASP A 181 16.55 -16.01 -3.42
N ALA A 182 17.75 -16.52 -3.68
CA ALA A 182 18.96 -15.73 -3.85
C ALA A 182 19.07 -15.05 -5.23
N HIS A 183 18.21 -15.42 -6.19
CA HIS A 183 18.24 -14.92 -7.56
C HIS A 183 17.12 -13.91 -7.86
N GLY A 184 16.10 -13.85 -7.01
CA GLY A 184 15.02 -12.85 -7.08
C GLY A 184 15.48 -11.42 -6.76
N PRO A 185 14.59 -10.43 -6.92
CA PRO A 185 14.86 -9.06 -6.55
C PRO A 185 14.94 -8.92 -5.03
N LEU A 186 16.15 -8.98 -4.48
CA LEU A 186 16.38 -8.94 -3.05
C LEU A 186 16.01 -7.57 -2.46
N PRO A 187 15.45 -7.52 -1.24
CA PRO A 187 15.23 -6.26 -0.54
C PRO A 187 16.56 -5.54 -0.30
N THR A 188 16.48 -4.23 -0.31
CA THR A 188 17.65 -3.36 -0.10
C THR A 188 17.88 -3.03 1.38
N HIS A 189 16.82 -3.03 2.18
CA HIS A 189 16.81 -2.51 3.54
C HIS A 189 15.86 -3.30 4.45
N MET A 190 16.10 -3.21 5.75
CA MET A 190 15.12 -3.56 6.78
C MET A 190 14.52 -2.29 7.37
N LEU A 191 13.25 -2.02 7.08
CA LEU A 191 12.54 -0.89 7.64
C LEU A 191 12.16 -1.17 9.09
N ALA A 192 12.65 -0.35 10.02
CA ALA A 192 12.28 -0.40 11.44
C ALA A 192 11.18 0.62 11.74
N VAL A 193 9.94 0.15 11.80
CA VAL A 193 8.76 0.98 12.01
C VAL A 193 8.39 1.04 13.48
N PHE A 194 8.23 2.26 14.00
CA PHE A 194 7.90 2.49 15.41
C PHE A 194 6.97 3.69 15.61
N GLY A 195 6.27 3.70 16.74
CA GLY A 195 5.27 4.72 17.08
C GLY A 195 5.88 5.98 17.68
N ARG A 196 5.15 7.09 17.61
CA ARG A 196 5.45 8.27 18.42
C ARG A 196 5.18 7.98 19.90
N GLY A 197 6.03 8.50 20.77
CA GLY A 197 5.89 8.38 22.22
C GLY A 197 6.96 7.50 22.88
N THR A 198 7.30 7.85 24.10
CA THR A 198 8.01 6.98 25.03
C THR A 198 6.97 6.05 25.66
N PRO A 199 7.18 4.73 25.65
CA PRO A 199 6.35 3.81 26.42
C PRO A 199 6.25 4.30 27.88
N PRO A 200 5.08 4.21 28.53
CA PRO A 200 4.99 4.54 29.95
C PRO A 200 5.96 3.64 30.74
N PRO A 201 6.63 4.18 31.77
CA PRO A 201 7.53 3.38 32.60
C PRO A 201 6.75 2.23 33.25
N LEU A 202 7.46 1.15 33.52
CA LEU A 202 6.91 0.04 34.29
C LEU A 202 6.65 0.47 35.75
N PRO A 203 5.82 -0.28 36.51
CA PRO A 203 5.51 0.06 37.91
C PRO A 203 6.74 0.17 38.82
N ASP A 204 7.84 -0.50 38.46
CA ASP A 204 9.14 -0.46 39.15
C ASP A 204 10.01 0.76 38.75
N GLY A 205 9.51 1.65 37.89
CA GLY A 205 10.23 2.81 37.38
C GLY A 205 11.18 2.51 36.21
N SER A 206 11.31 1.24 35.80
CA SER A 206 12.17 0.88 34.67
C SER A 206 11.57 1.32 33.33
N ALA A 207 12.44 1.70 32.39
CA ALA A 207 12.01 2.14 31.07
C ALA A 207 11.48 0.94 30.27
N ARG A 208 10.23 1.02 29.81
CA ARG A 208 9.66 -0.02 28.96
C ARG A 208 10.24 0.08 27.55
N ALA A 209 10.70 -1.06 27.02
CA ALA A 209 11.24 -1.14 25.66
C ALA A 209 10.19 -0.70 24.63
N ARG A 210 10.62 0.09 23.64
CA ARG A 210 9.75 0.52 22.53
C ARG A 210 9.49 -0.69 21.62
N LYS A 211 8.23 -0.92 21.28
CA LYS A 211 7.85 -1.92 20.27
C LYS A 211 8.28 -1.42 18.89
N ILE A 212 9.09 -2.22 18.20
CA ILE A 212 9.58 -1.96 16.84
C ILE A 212 9.17 -3.15 15.97
N ALA A 213 8.65 -2.87 14.78
CA ALA A 213 8.36 -3.87 13.77
C ALA A 213 9.36 -3.75 12.62
N LEU A 214 9.89 -4.88 12.16
CA LEU A 214 10.90 -4.94 11.10
C LEU A 214 10.26 -5.49 9.82
N TYR A 215 10.45 -4.78 8.71
CA TYR A 215 9.92 -5.18 7.40
C TYR A 215 11.01 -5.10 6.34
N PRO A 216 11.26 -6.17 5.55
CA PRO A 216 12.13 -6.04 4.39
C PRO A 216 11.49 -5.09 3.36
N VAL A 217 12.28 -4.23 2.73
CA VAL A 217 11.78 -3.26 1.74
C VAL A 217 12.77 -3.01 0.58
N HIS A 218 12.21 -2.61 -0.55
CA HIS A 218 12.92 -1.98 -1.66
C HIS A 218 12.84 -0.46 -1.47
N SER A 219 13.97 0.19 -1.21
CA SER A 219 14.03 1.64 -1.01
C SER A 219 13.48 2.40 -2.22
N LEU A 220 13.71 1.90 -3.43
CA LEU A 220 13.15 2.43 -4.67
C LEU A 220 11.62 2.56 -4.63
N VAL A 221 10.90 1.53 -4.14
CA VAL A 221 9.43 1.58 -4.06
C VAL A 221 8.97 2.62 -3.05
N LEU A 222 9.65 2.72 -1.90
CA LEU A 222 9.29 3.71 -0.89
C LEU A 222 9.59 5.14 -1.37
N MET A 223 10.78 5.40 -1.89
CA MET A 223 11.15 6.73 -2.38
C MET A 223 10.32 7.17 -3.58
N ALA A 224 9.91 6.24 -4.45
CA ALA A 224 9.01 6.54 -5.56
C ALA A 224 7.58 6.89 -5.11
N ASN A 225 7.19 6.63 -3.86
CA ASN A 225 5.80 6.82 -3.40
C ASN A 225 5.66 7.77 -2.21
N CYS A 226 6.73 8.04 -1.46
CA CYS A 226 6.69 8.73 -0.18
C CYS A 226 7.60 9.97 -0.20
N ALA A 227 7.03 11.15 -0.38
CA ALA A 227 7.79 12.40 -0.51
C ALA A 227 8.38 12.94 0.81
N ASN A 228 7.95 12.41 1.97
CA ASN A 228 8.42 12.84 3.29
C ASN A 228 9.38 11.86 3.95
N LEU A 229 9.73 10.75 3.29
CA LEU A 229 10.77 9.88 3.78
C LEU A 229 12.14 10.55 3.65
N THR A 230 13.00 10.33 4.64
CA THR A 230 14.41 10.69 4.56
C THR A 230 15.10 9.83 3.53
N ALA A 231 16.29 10.21 3.05
CA ALA A 231 17.10 9.29 2.27
C ALA A 231 17.34 7.99 3.06
N PRO A 232 17.32 6.82 2.40
CA PRO A 232 17.71 5.57 3.03
C PRO A 232 19.18 5.62 3.44
N PRO A 233 19.60 4.86 4.46
CA PRO A 233 21.01 4.60 4.71
C PRO A 233 21.71 4.04 3.46
N ASP A 234 23.04 4.18 3.38
CA ASP A 234 23.79 3.58 2.28
C ASP A 234 23.61 2.06 2.28
N THR A 235 23.32 1.51 1.11
CA THR A 235 23.28 0.06 0.91
C THR A 235 24.66 -0.52 1.12
N LEU A 236 24.74 -1.64 1.83
CA LEU A 236 25.96 -2.43 1.89
C LEU A 236 26.28 -2.97 0.49
N SER A 237 27.56 -3.28 0.26
CA SER A 237 28.00 -3.89 -1.00
C SER A 237 27.09 -5.07 -1.36
N PRO A 238 26.64 -5.16 -2.62
CA PRO A 238 25.75 -6.24 -3.03
C PRO A 238 26.40 -7.58 -2.69
N PRO A 239 25.62 -8.56 -2.19
CA PRO A 239 26.14 -9.88 -1.90
C PRO A 239 26.78 -10.45 -3.17
N SER A 240 27.91 -11.14 -3.01
CA SER A 240 28.53 -11.87 -4.11
C SER A 240 27.47 -12.74 -4.79
N PRO A 241 27.46 -12.78 -6.14
CA PRO A 241 26.44 -13.54 -6.85
C PRO A 241 26.46 -14.99 -6.34
N PRO A 242 25.29 -15.55 -5.96
CA PRO A 242 25.22 -16.91 -5.46
C PRO A 242 25.78 -17.87 -6.52
N ALA A 243 26.49 -18.90 -6.05
CA ALA A 243 27.00 -19.93 -6.93
C ALA A 243 25.83 -20.60 -7.69
N PRO A 244 26.04 -21.08 -8.93
CA PRO A 244 25.00 -21.76 -9.69
C PRO A 244 24.36 -22.89 -8.87
N GLY A 245 23.03 -22.88 -8.74
CA GLY A 245 22.27 -23.89 -8.00
C GLY A 245 21.98 -23.54 -6.53
N VAL A 246 22.56 -22.47 -5.99
CA VAL A 246 22.28 -22.01 -4.63
C VAL A 246 20.98 -21.21 -4.62
N LYS A 247 19.95 -21.74 -3.95
CA LYS A 247 18.64 -21.08 -3.82
C LYS A 247 18.57 -20.12 -2.63
N GLU A 248 19.31 -20.40 -1.57
CA GLU A 248 19.28 -19.61 -0.33
C GLU A 248 20.53 -18.74 -0.19
N ALA A 249 20.38 -17.55 0.38
CA ALA A 249 21.51 -16.70 0.69
C ALA A 249 21.30 -15.99 2.03
N ASP A 250 22.39 -15.84 2.78
CA ASP A 250 22.44 -14.96 3.94
C ASP A 250 22.79 -13.55 3.45
N LEU A 251 21.99 -12.57 3.86
CA LEU A 251 22.09 -11.17 3.49
C LEU A 251 22.33 -10.34 4.75
N THR A 252 23.11 -9.28 4.62
CA THR A 252 23.18 -8.24 5.65
C THR A 252 22.50 -7.00 5.10
N LEU A 253 21.42 -6.55 5.75
CA LEU A 253 20.64 -5.41 5.31
C LEU A 253 20.80 -4.24 6.29
N PRO A 254 21.04 -3.00 5.82
CA PRO A 254 20.99 -1.82 6.67
C PRO A 254 19.57 -1.60 7.21
N ILE A 255 19.47 -1.20 8.47
CA ILE A 255 18.21 -0.86 9.12
C ILE A 255 17.87 0.61 8.86
N TRP A 256 16.67 0.84 8.35
CA TRP A 256 16.13 2.17 8.07
C TRP A 256 15.00 2.50 9.06
N PRO A 257 15.25 3.33 10.08
CA PRO A 257 14.25 3.67 11.09
C PRO A 257 13.20 4.66 10.55
N VAL A 258 11.92 4.36 10.73
CA VAL A 258 10.80 5.24 10.36
C VAL A 258 9.79 5.34 11.50
N CYS A 259 9.53 6.58 11.92
CA CYS A 259 8.51 6.88 12.92
C CYS A 259 7.15 7.12 12.25
N LEU A 260 6.15 6.29 12.57
CA LEU A 260 4.80 6.42 12.05
C LEU A 260 3.78 6.70 13.15
N PRO A 261 2.71 7.48 12.88
CA PRO A 261 1.60 7.66 13.81
C PRO A 261 0.92 6.35 14.22
N SER A 262 0.73 5.42 13.28
CA SER A 262 0.11 4.11 13.53
C SER A 262 0.95 2.97 12.94
N PRO A 263 1.99 2.50 13.64
CA PRO A 263 2.90 1.44 13.15
C PRO A 263 2.18 0.16 12.73
N MET A 264 1.09 -0.19 13.42
CA MET A 264 0.37 -1.46 13.20
C MET A 264 -0.37 -1.52 11.85
N VAL A 265 -0.60 -0.37 11.22
CA VAL A 265 -1.28 -0.25 9.93
C VAL A 265 -0.28 -0.25 8.75
N TYR A 266 1.02 -0.18 9.04
CA TYR A 266 2.05 -0.13 8.01
C TYR A 266 2.04 -1.33 7.05
N PRO A 267 1.86 -2.60 7.47
CA PRO A 267 1.86 -3.74 6.54
C PRO A 267 0.82 -3.62 5.42
N GLN A 268 -0.38 -3.16 5.74
CA GLN A 268 -1.46 -2.96 4.78
C GLN A 268 -1.15 -1.80 3.82
N LEU A 269 -0.57 -0.72 4.35
CA LEU A 269 -0.10 0.40 3.52
C LEU A 269 1.05 -0.01 2.60
N ALA A 270 2.03 -0.76 3.11
CA ALA A 270 3.13 -1.30 2.31
C ALA A 270 2.58 -2.18 1.18
N SER A 271 1.67 -3.10 1.47
CA SER A 271 1.01 -3.90 0.44
C SER A 271 0.35 -3.05 -0.65
N TYR A 272 -0.31 -1.94 -0.28
CA TYR A 272 -0.87 -1.01 -1.25
C TYR A 272 0.21 -0.29 -2.07
N LEU A 273 1.32 0.15 -1.46
CA LEU A 273 2.39 0.86 -2.16
C LEU A 273 3.02 0.03 -3.28
N TYR A 274 3.10 -1.29 -3.09
CA TYR A 274 3.57 -2.19 -4.13
C TYR A 274 2.47 -2.47 -5.18
N HIS A 275 1.33 -3.03 -4.78
CA HIS A 275 0.36 -3.54 -5.77
C HIS A 275 -0.55 -2.47 -6.37
N LYS A 276 -0.69 -1.31 -5.71
CA LYS A 276 -1.72 -0.30 -6.03
C LYS A 276 -3.14 -0.89 -6.12
N ASN A 277 -3.38 -1.97 -5.37
CA ASN A 277 -4.63 -2.72 -5.42
C ASN A 277 -5.65 -2.13 -4.45
N ARG A 278 -6.61 -1.40 -5.01
CA ARG A 278 -7.73 -0.80 -4.28
C ARG A 278 -8.61 -1.82 -3.58
N ASP A 279 -8.91 -2.95 -4.21
CA ASP A 279 -9.87 -3.91 -3.69
C ASP A 279 -9.30 -4.63 -2.46
N GLN A 280 -8.00 -4.93 -2.48
CA GLN A 280 -7.29 -5.42 -1.30
C GLN A 280 -7.26 -4.37 -0.18
N LEU A 281 -7.14 -3.08 -0.52
CA LEU A 281 -7.22 -2.00 0.47
C LEU A 281 -8.61 -1.95 1.12
N LEU A 282 -9.69 -1.97 0.34
CA LEU A 282 -11.06 -2.04 0.85
C LEU A 282 -11.25 -3.24 1.80
N LYS A 283 -10.78 -4.42 1.38
CA LYS A 283 -10.82 -5.65 2.18
C LYS A 283 -10.07 -5.56 3.51
N ASN A 284 -8.96 -4.82 3.54
CA ASN A 284 -8.12 -4.70 4.74
C ASN A 284 -8.70 -3.78 5.82
N PHE A 285 -9.55 -2.81 5.46
CA PHE A 285 -10.01 -1.74 6.36
C PHE A 285 -11.52 -1.69 6.58
N LEU A 286 -12.31 -2.43 5.78
CA LEU A 286 -13.73 -2.59 6.01
C LEU A 286 -14.00 -3.88 6.79
N PRO A 287 -14.98 -3.88 7.71
CA PRO A 287 -15.25 -5.02 8.57
C PRO A 287 -15.90 -6.21 7.83
N ALA A 288 -16.48 -5.96 6.65
CA ALA A 288 -17.07 -6.96 5.75
C ALA A 288 -16.53 -6.78 4.33
N PRO A 289 -16.66 -7.77 3.42
CA PRO A 289 -16.34 -7.57 2.02
C PRO A 289 -17.10 -6.37 1.42
N ALA A 290 -16.39 -5.52 0.69
CA ALA A 290 -16.99 -4.37 0.01
C ALA A 290 -17.87 -4.85 -1.17
N PRO A 291 -19.08 -4.31 -1.35
CA PRO A 291 -19.90 -4.62 -2.51
C PRO A 291 -19.24 -4.10 -3.79
N ALA A 292 -19.57 -4.75 -4.91
CA ALA A 292 -19.20 -4.24 -6.23
C ALA A 292 -19.73 -2.81 -6.41
N ASN A 293 -18.99 -1.97 -7.14
CA ASN A 293 -19.35 -0.57 -7.40
C ASN A 293 -19.43 0.34 -6.17
N LEU A 294 -18.95 -0.07 -4.99
CA LEU A 294 -18.91 0.80 -3.79
C LEU A 294 -18.27 2.18 -4.08
N MET A 295 -17.25 2.20 -4.91
CA MET A 295 -16.53 3.42 -5.31
C MET A 295 -17.30 4.32 -6.29
N ARG A 296 -18.28 3.76 -7.01
CA ARG A 296 -18.96 4.41 -8.13
C ARG A 296 -20.36 4.89 -7.75
N ASP A 297 -21.10 4.11 -6.97
CA ASP A 297 -22.50 4.35 -6.68
C ASP A 297 -22.71 4.77 -5.20
N PRO A 298 -23.10 6.04 -4.96
CA PRO A 298 -23.43 6.54 -3.62
C PRO A 298 -24.57 5.77 -2.92
N ALA A 299 -25.52 5.23 -3.67
CA ALA A 299 -26.64 4.47 -3.11
C ALA A 299 -26.15 3.13 -2.54
N VAL A 300 -25.24 2.44 -3.26
CA VAL A 300 -24.57 1.23 -2.77
C VAL A 300 -23.80 1.51 -1.49
N GLY A 301 -23.06 2.63 -1.43
CA GLY A 301 -22.36 3.03 -0.20
C GLY A 301 -23.28 3.24 1.00
N ARG A 302 -24.47 3.82 0.79
CA ARG A 302 -25.47 4.00 1.85
C ARG A 302 -26.06 2.68 2.30
N MET A 303 -26.47 1.81 1.38
CA MET A 303 -27.00 0.47 1.70
C MET A 303 -25.97 -0.35 2.48
N TYR A 304 -24.72 -0.29 2.06
CA TYR A 304 -23.63 -0.97 2.76
C TYR A 304 -23.40 -0.40 4.16
N ALA A 305 -23.48 0.91 4.36
CA ALA A 305 -23.40 1.51 5.69
C ALA A 305 -24.55 1.05 6.62
N VAL A 306 -25.78 0.92 6.09
CA VAL A 306 -26.93 0.35 6.84
C VAL A 306 -26.62 -1.10 7.23
N GLN A 307 -26.15 -1.92 6.30
CA GLN A 307 -25.75 -3.30 6.58
C GLN A 307 -24.72 -3.35 7.71
N LEU A 308 -23.65 -2.56 7.62
CA LEU A 308 -22.61 -2.52 8.66
C LEU A 308 -23.16 -2.11 10.03
N ALA A 309 -24.06 -1.11 10.07
CA ALA A 309 -24.69 -0.66 11.31
C ALA A 309 -25.57 -1.74 11.96
N THR A 310 -26.24 -2.58 11.16
CA THR A 310 -27.07 -3.68 11.66
C THR A 310 -26.27 -4.91 12.07
N THR A 311 -25.09 -5.13 11.48
CA THR A 311 -24.27 -6.32 11.71
C THR A 311 -23.23 -6.14 12.83
N TYR A 312 -22.63 -4.96 12.94
CA TYR A 312 -21.50 -4.72 13.84
C TYR A 312 -21.87 -3.81 15.01
N THR A 313 -21.25 -4.07 16.16
CA THR A 313 -21.40 -3.20 17.34
C THR A 313 -20.75 -1.84 17.10
N VAL A 314 -21.21 -0.82 17.85
CA VAL A 314 -20.63 0.52 17.85
C VAL A 314 -19.12 0.48 18.13
N GLN A 315 -18.69 -0.34 19.09
CA GLN A 315 -17.27 -0.51 19.43
C GLN A 315 -16.46 -1.08 18.27
N ALA A 316 -17.01 -2.07 17.54
CA ALA A 316 -16.35 -2.65 16.38
C ALA A 316 -16.20 -1.62 15.24
N LEU A 317 -17.24 -0.82 14.98
CA LEU A 317 -17.18 0.26 13.98
C LEU A 317 -16.14 1.31 14.36
N ILE A 318 -16.10 1.75 15.62
CA ILE A 318 -15.10 2.70 16.13
C ILE A 318 -13.68 2.16 15.95
N ARG A 319 -13.45 0.87 16.24
CA ARG A 319 -12.13 0.25 16.04
C ARG A 319 -11.67 0.32 14.58
N ASN A 320 -12.57 0.04 13.64
CA ASN A 320 -12.29 0.16 12.20
C ASN A 320 -12.01 1.62 11.79
N ILE A 321 -12.81 2.57 12.29
CA ILE A 321 -12.58 4.01 12.06
C ILE A 321 -11.20 4.44 12.57
N ILE A 322 -10.80 4.05 13.78
CA ILE A 322 -9.48 4.36 14.34
C ILE A 322 -8.36 3.75 13.49
N THR A 323 -8.55 2.52 13.00
CA THR A 323 -7.57 1.81 12.17
C THR A 323 -7.40 2.51 10.83
N LEU A 324 -8.51 2.88 10.16
CA LEU A 324 -8.51 3.67 8.94
C LEU A 324 -7.92 5.07 9.14
N HIS A 325 -8.20 5.72 10.28
CA HIS A 325 -7.56 6.99 10.62
C HIS A 325 -6.04 6.83 10.78
N GLY A 326 -5.57 5.69 11.29
CA GLY A 326 -4.15 5.33 11.31
C GLY A 326 -3.53 5.23 9.91
N LEU A 327 -4.24 4.64 8.94
CA LEU A 327 -3.81 4.62 7.54
C LEU A 327 -3.66 6.04 6.97
N TYR A 328 -4.67 6.88 7.22
CA TYR A 328 -4.66 8.29 6.85
C TYR A 328 -3.44 9.02 7.42
N GLN A 329 -3.22 8.91 8.73
CA GLN A 329 -2.11 9.58 9.42
C GLN A 329 -0.75 9.10 8.91
N ASN A 330 -0.59 7.79 8.66
CA ASN A 330 0.63 7.26 8.07
C ASN A 330 0.84 7.79 6.64
N SER A 331 -0.21 7.88 5.84
CA SER A 331 -0.14 8.40 4.47
C SER A 331 0.27 9.87 4.44
N CYS A 332 -0.24 10.67 5.39
CA CYS A 332 0.23 12.05 5.61
C CYS A 332 1.70 12.10 6.05
N ALA A 333 2.08 11.29 7.05
CA ALA A 333 3.44 11.26 7.59
C ALA A 333 4.48 10.88 6.52
N LEU A 334 4.13 9.95 5.62
CA LEU A 334 4.98 9.53 4.51
C LEU A 334 4.90 10.44 3.28
N GLY A 335 3.94 11.36 3.23
CA GLY A 335 3.76 12.29 2.10
C GLY A 335 3.32 11.56 0.82
N ILE A 336 2.29 10.72 0.93
CA ILE A 336 1.84 9.87 -0.18
C ILE A 336 0.93 10.63 -1.17
N TYR A 337 1.48 10.76 -2.38
CA TYR A 337 0.99 11.23 -3.68
C TYR A 337 -0.11 10.50 -4.48
N ASP A 338 -1.08 9.78 -3.90
CA ASP A 338 -1.83 8.76 -4.67
C ASP A 338 -3.36 8.95 -4.64
N ASP A 339 -3.95 9.40 -5.76
CA ASP A 339 -5.39 9.71 -5.81
C ASP A 339 -6.28 8.50 -5.57
N VAL A 340 -5.88 7.32 -6.05
CA VAL A 340 -6.66 6.09 -5.85
C VAL A 340 -6.71 5.75 -4.36
N LEU A 341 -5.58 5.88 -3.64
CA LEU A 341 -5.51 5.69 -2.19
C LEU A 341 -6.45 6.65 -1.48
N TRP A 342 -6.32 7.95 -1.79
CA TRP A 342 -7.10 9.01 -1.15
C TRP A 342 -8.60 8.88 -1.40
N ASP A 343 -9.01 8.68 -2.65
CA ASP A 343 -10.42 8.48 -3.01
C ASP A 343 -11.00 7.23 -2.31
N THR A 344 -10.21 6.16 -2.20
CA THR A 344 -10.63 4.93 -1.51
C THR A 344 -10.77 5.15 0.00
N MET A 345 -9.83 5.85 0.63
CA MET A 345 -9.94 6.22 2.05
C MET A 345 -11.15 7.10 2.32
N ASP A 346 -11.45 8.08 1.46
CA ASP A 346 -12.60 8.97 1.61
C ASP A 346 -13.92 8.20 1.56
N VAL A 347 -14.05 7.21 0.66
CA VAL A 347 -15.23 6.34 0.58
C VAL A 347 -15.36 5.47 1.83
N MET A 348 -14.29 4.78 2.25
CA MET A 348 -14.31 3.96 3.47
C MET A 348 -14.66 4.80 4.71
N TRP A 349 -14.09 6.00 4.82
CA TRP A 349 -14.33 6.92 5.93
C TRP A 349 -15.80 7.32 6.03
N ARG A 350 -16.40 7.74 4.90
CA ARG A 350 -17.82 8.11 4.86
C ARG A 350 -18.73 6.95 5.19
N VAL A 351 -18.47 5.77 4.63
CA VAL A 351 -19.25 4.54 4.90
C VAL A 351 -19.22 4.21 6.40
N LEU A 352 -18.03 4.17 7.01
CA LEU A 352 -17.89 3.81 8.42
C LEU A 352 -18.51 4.85 9.36
N LEU A 353 -18.34 6.15 9.10
CA LEU A 353 -18.99 7.19 9.90
C LEU A 353 -20.51 7.19 9.74
N THR A 354 -21.02 6.88 8.55
CA THR A 354 -22.47 6.75 8.31
C THR A 354 -23.04 5.52 9.02
N ALA A 355 -22.32 4.40 8.97
CA ALA A 355 -22.69 3.20 9.73
C ALA A 355 -22.71 3.48 11.23
N LEU A 356 -21.71 4.20 11.74
CA LEU A 356 -21.65 4.60 13.15
C LEU A 356 -22.83 5.51 13.54
N ALA A 357 -23.17 6.50 12.71
CA ALA A 357 -24.32 7.40 12.94
C ALA A 357 -25.64 6.63 13.05
N ILE A 358 -25.87 5.66 12.15
CA ILE A 358 -27.05 4.79 12.17
C ILE A 358 -27.05 3.93 13.45
N ALA A 359 -25.91 3.30 13.77
CA ALA A 359 -25.78 2.42 14.93
C ALA A 359 -25.95 3.14 16.28
N THR A 360 -25.63 4.45 16.36
CA THR A 360 -25.85 5.27 17.56
C THR A 360 -27.23 5.93 17.61
N GLY A 361 -28.11 5.69 16.63
CA GLY A 361 -29.45 6.28 16.59
C GLY A 361 -29.49 7.77 16.26
N ASP A 362 -28.44 8.32 15.63
CA ASP A 362 -28.37 9.72 15.20
C ASP A 362 -28.23 9.81 13.67
N PRO A 363 -29.29 9.51 12.91
CA PRO A 363 -29.26 9.57 11.45
C PRO A 363 -29.06 11.00 10.92
N GLY A 364 -29.27 12.04 11.75
CA GLY A 364 -29.00 13.43 11.39
C GLY A 364 -27.53 13.71 11.12
N GLN A 365 -26.63 12.88 11.65
CA GLN A 365 -25.18 12.95 11.41
C GLN A 365 -24.71 12.11 10.20
N MET A 366 -25.63 11.49 9.45
CA MET A 366 -25.27 10.72 8.26
C MET A 366 -24.53 11.59 7.25
N LEU A 367 -23.41 11.09 6.75
CA LEU A 367 -22.64 11.79 5.73
C LEU A 367 -23.25 11.52 4.35
N THR A 368 -23.31 12.56 3.53
CA THR A 368 -23.73 12.39 2.14
C THR A 368 -22.65 11.63 1.37
N MET A 369 -23.03 10.48 0.80
CA MET A 369 -22.16 9.72 -0.09
C MET A 369 -21.93 10.52 -1.38
N ARG A 370 -20.68 10.56 -1.84
CA ARG A 370 -20.29 11.18 -3.11
C ARG A 370 -19.56 10.14 -3.95
N PRO A 371 -19.73 10.13 -5.28
CA PRO A 371 -18.99 9.23 -6.15
C PRO A 371 -17.49 9.54 -6.06
N SER A 372 -16.64 8.52 -6.20
CA SER A 372 -15.20 8.73 -6.35
C SER A 372 -14.91 9.46 -7.66
N THR A 373 -13.93 10.37 -7.64
CA THR A 373 -13.64 11.20 -8.80
C THR A 373 -12.94 10.46 -9.95
N GLN A 374 -12.49 9.22 -9.71
CA GLN A 374 -11.75 8.40 -10.68
C GLN A 374 -12.48 7.10 -11.05
N ALA A 375 -13.81 7.12 -11.08
CA ALA A 375 -14.61 5.94 -11.45
C ALA A 375 -14.55 5.52 -12.94
N SER A 376 -13.91 6.34 -13.79
CA SER A 376 -13.82 6.17 -15.25
C SER A 376 -12.77 5.15 -15.69
#